data_AF-A0A947AJU7-F1
#
_entry.id   AF-A0A947AJU7-F1
#
_cell.length_a   1.000
_cell.length_b   1.000
_cell.length_c   1.000
_cell.angle_alpha   90.00
_cell.angle_beta   90.00
_cell.angle_gamma   90.00
#
_symmetry.space_group_name_H-M   'P 1'
#
loop_
_entity.id
_entity.type
_entity.pdbx_description
1 polymer ?
#
loop_
_entity_poly.entity_id
_entity_poly.type
_entity_poly.pdbx_seq_one_letter_code
_entity_poly.pdbx_strand_id
1 'polypeptide(L)'
;MNRRKFLKIACYGGTAALLAGYPVFIERNLVQINHYRIPVPSLPQAFNGFRIVHLTDLHLGFLVSESFIEKVIQKANSLKPDIIVCTGDYVHAKNSTKEIDKVWPILSKLKAIHGVYSVLGNHDHWADTEQSLQWLQRSGQNVRHTCKPIYKGKDRILIGGAGDYWEDELNIDLCFAT
;
A
#
# COMPACT_ATOMS: atom_id res chain seq x y z
N MET A 1 -44.96 -24.39 15.04
CA MET A 1 -44.33 -23.06 15.34
C MET A 1 -45.40 -21.98 15.15
N ASN A 2 -45.59 -21.05 16.10
CA ASN A 2 -46.65 -20.03 15.98
C ASN A 2 -46.15 -18.74 15.31
N ARG A 3 -47.07 -17.93 14.75
CA ARG A 3 -46.76 -16.68 14.01
C ARG A 3 -45.82 -15.75 14.78
N ARG A 4 -46.02 -15.62 16.10
CA ARG A 4 -45.19 -14.79 16.98
C ARG A 4 -43.74 -15.27 17.08
N LYS A 5 -43.51 -16.58 17.23
CA LYS A 5 -42.14 -17.14 17.25
C LYS A 5 -41.47 -17.00 15.88
N PHE A 6 -42.20 -17.24 14.79
CA PHE A 6 -41.68 -17.04 13.43
C PHE A 6 -41.24 -15.59 13.18
N LEU A 7 -42.08 -14.60 13.49
CA LEU A 7 -41.73 -13.18 13.31
C LEU A 7 -40.52 -12.74 14.14
N LYS A 8 -40.40 -13.24 15.38
CA LYS A 8 -39.21 -12.96 16.22
C LYS A 8 -37.94 -13.55 15.61
N ILE A 9 -37.98 -14.81 15.16
CA ILE A 9 -36.83 -15.47 14.53
C ILE A 9 -36.45 -14.76 13.23
N ALA A 10 -37.43 -14.40 12.40
CA ALA A 10 -37.18 -13.66 11.16
C ALA A 10 -36.56 -12.27 11.44
N CYS A 11 -37.03 -11.57 12.48
CA CYS A 11 -36.47 -10.28 12.87
C CYS A 11 -35.03 -10.42 13.38
N TYR A 12 -34.75 -11.34 14.30
CA TYR A 12 -33.40 -11.57 14.80
C TYR A 12 -32.43 -12.04 13.71
N GLY A 13 -32.88 -12.96 12.85
CA GLY A 13 -32.10 -13.44 11.71
C GLY A 13 -31.80 -12.33 10.71
N GLY A 14 -32.78 -11.48 10.40
CA GLY A 14 -32.60 -10.31 9.53
C GLY A 14 -31.60 -9.30 10.11
N THR A 15 -31.70 -8.98 11.41
CA THR A 15 -30.75 -8.08 12.08
C THR A 15 -29.34 -8.67 12.07
N ALA A 16 -29.17 -9.95 12.40
CA ALA A 16 -27.86 -10.60 12.37
C ALA A 16 -27.25 -10.60 10.96
N ALA A 17 -28.06 -10.88 9.92
CA ALA A 17 -27.61 -10.85 8.53
C ALA A 17 -27.16 -9.44 8.10
N LEU A 18 -27.87 -8.38 8.52
CA LEU A 18 -27.49 -7.01 8.22
C LEU A 18 -26.16 -6.62 8.91
N LEU A 19 -26.02 -6.95 10.20
CA LEU A 19 -24.82 -6.66 10.97
C LEU A 19 -23.59 -7.39 10.41
N ALA A 20 -23.74 -8.65 9.98
CA ALA A 20 -22.67 -9.41 9.35
C ALA A 20 -22.40 -8.97 7.90
N GLY A 21 -23.45 -8.58 7.17
CA GLY A 21 -23.34 -8.19 5.76
C GLY A 21 -22.65 -6.85 5.55
N TYR A 22 -22.84 -5.89 6.46
CA TYR A 22 -22.23 -4.57 6.35
C TYR A 22 -20.69 -4.58 6.22
N PRO A 23 -19.92 -5.20 7.14
CA PRO A 23 -18.46 -5.22 7.03
C PRO A 23 -17.97 -6.01 5.81
N VAL A 24 -18.69 -7.09 5.44
CA VAL A 24 -18.31 -7.98 4.34
C VAL A 24 -18.50 -7.36 2.96
N PHE A 25 -19.59 -6.61 2.77
CA PHE A 25 -19.97 -6.10 1.44
C PHE A 25 -19.77 -4.59 1.28
N ILE A 26 -19.85 -3.81 2.36
CA ILE A 26 -19.83 -2.33 2.29
C ILE A 26 -18.53 -1.78 2.85
N GLU A 27 -18.28 -1.98 4.15
CA GLU A 27 -17.21 -1.28 4.87
C GLU A 27 -15.83 -1.52 4.25
N ARG A 28 -15.51 -2.76 3.89
CA ARG A 28 -14.23 -3.11 3.27
C ARG A 28 -13.92 -2.39 1.95
N ASN A 29 -14.94 -1.85 1.28
CA ASN A 29 -14.81 -1.14 0.00
C ASN A 29 -14.72 0.39 0.19
N LEU A 30 -14.77 0.87 1.43
CA LEU A 30 -14.63 2.28 1.80
C LEU A 30 -13.15 2.63 1.94
N VAL A 31 -12.65 3.48 1.05
CA VAL A 31 -11.29 4.02 1.12
C VAL A 31 -11.33 5.35 1.85
N GLN A 32 -10.85 5.34 3.10
CA GLN A 32 -10.68 6.51 3.95
C GLN A 32 -9.27 7.09 3.77
N ILE A 33 -9.14 8.41 3.92
CA ILE A 33 -7.87 9.13 3.80
C ILE A 33 -7.57 9.73 5.17
N ASN A 34 -6.51 9.24 5.81
CA ASN A 34 -6.06 9.73 7.10
C ASN A 34 -4.91 10.72 6.89
N HIS A 35 -4.98 11.87 7.56
CA HIS A 35 -3.96 12.90 7.48
C HIS A 35 -3.20 13.00 8.80
N TYR A 36 -1.89 12.76 8.73
CA TYR A 36 -0.98 12.90 9.87
C TYR A 36 0.01 14.03 9.61
N ARG A 37 0.29 14.83 10.63
CA ARG A 37 1.33 15.86 10.58
C ARG A 37 2.52 15.38 11.40
N ILE A 38 3.62 15.08 10.71
CA ILE A 38 4.83 14.55 11.35
C ILE A 38 5.84 15.71 11.50
N PRO A 39 6.14 16.16 12.72
CA PRO A 39 7.20 17.13 12.95
C PRO A 39 8.56 16.45 12.76
N VAL A 40 9.36 16.95 11.83
CA VAL A 40 10.71 16.45 11.58
C VAL A 40 11.72 17.52 12.02
N PRO A 41 12.48 17.28 13.11
CA PRO A 41 13.52 18.19 13.54
C PRO A 41 14.53 18.44 12.41
N SER A 42 14.95 19.69 12.24
CA SER A 42 15.94 20.08 11.23
C SER A 42 15.55 19.78 9.78
N LEU A 43 14.27 19.60 9.48
CA LEU A 43 13.79 19.50 8.10
C LEU A 43 14.12 20.80 7.35
N PRO A 44 14.78 20.74 6.18
CA PRO A 44 15.08 21.94 5.42
C PRO A 44 13.78 22.69 5.05
N GLN A 45 13.81 24.02 5.11
CA GLN A 45 12.61 24.85 4.94
C GLN A 45 11.91 24.62 3.59
N ALA A 46 12.64 24.28 2.52
CA ALA A 46 12.06 23.95 1.21
C ALA A 46 11.13 22.71 1.22
N PHE A 47 11.26 21.85 2.23
CA PHE A 47 10.42 20.66 2.46
C PHE A 47 9.33 20.89 3.51
N ASN A 48 9.16 22.11 4.02
CA ASN A 48 8.02 22.40 4.88
C ASN A 48 6.71 22.17 4.10
N GLY A 49 5.81 21.36 4.69
CA GLY A 49 4.56 20.96 4.04
C GLY A 49 4.72 19.89 2.96
N PHE A 50 5.86 19.19 2.90
CA PHE A 50 6.07 18.06 1.99
C PHE A 50 5.05 16.95 2.27
N ARG A 51 4.36 16.50 1.22
CA ARG A 51 3.23 15.56 1.29
C ARG A 51 3.64 14.18 0.80
N ILE A 52 3.56 13.21 1.71
CA ILE A 52 3.79 11.80 1.42
C ILE A 52 2.43 11.09 1.45
N VAL A 53 2.11 10.36 0.39
CA VAL A 53 1.05 9.34 0.43
C VAL A 53 1.72 8.00 0.67
N HIS A 54 1.25 7.28 1.69
CA HIS A 54 1.75 5.97 2.06
C HIS A 54 0.69 4.91 1.77
N LEU A 55 1.07 3.90 0.97
CA LEU A 55 0.26 2.74 0.64
C LEU A 55 1.00 1.48 1.10
N THR A 56 0.27 0.51 1.65
CA THR A 56 0.82 -0.75 2.15
C THR A 56 -0.29 -1.80 2.17
N ASP A 57 0.09 -3.09 2.19
CA ASP A 57 -0.79 -4.22 2.50
C ASP A 57 -2.06 -4.25 1.62
N LEU A 58 -1.88 -3.99 0.32
CA LEU A 58 -2.99 -3.98 -0.63
C LEU A 58 -3.60 -5.37 -0.81
N HIS A 59 -2.79 -6.43 -0.69
CA HIS A 59 -3.21 -7.83 -0.77
C HIS A 59 -4.22 -8.13 -1.88
N LEU A 60 -3.88 -7.80 -3.14
CA LEU A 60 -4.68 -8.21 -4.29
C LEU A 60 -4.96 -9.72 -4.19
N GLY A 61 -6.23 -10.13 -4.27
CA GLY A 61 -6.59 -11.53 -4.13
C GLY A 61 -8.07 -11.75 -3.77
N PHE A 62 -8.33 -12.77 -2.96
CA PHE A 62 -9.70 -13.24 -2.66
C PHE A 62 -10.64 -12.15 -2.14
N LEU A 63 -10.15 -11.26 -1.27
CA LEU A 63 -10.95 -10.19 -0.67
C LEU A 63 -10.76 -8.83 -1.34
N VAL A 64 -9.67 -8.62 -2.08
CA VAL A 64 -9.34 -7.33 -2.69
C VAL A 64 -9.25 -7.48 -4.20
N SER A 65 -10.12 -6.79 -4.92
CA SER A 65 -10.15 -6.82 -6.38
C SER A 65 -9.20 -5.81 -7.01
N GLU A 66 -8.83 -6.05 -8.26
CA GLU A 66 -8.09 -5.10 -9.11
C GLU A 66 -8.79 -3.73 -9.15
N SER A 67 -10.12 -3.72 -9.31
CA SER A 67 -10.93 -2.49 -9.34
C SER A 67 -10.90 -1.70 -8.04
N PHE A 68 -10.79 -2.37 -6.89
CA PHE A 68 -10.63 -1.68 -5.61
C PHE A 68 -9.26 -1.01 -5.53
N ILE A 69 -8.19 -1.70 -5.93
CA ILE A 69 -6.84 -1.13 -5.96
C ILE A 69 -6.79 0.05 -6.95
N GLU A 70 -7.42 -0.05 -8.12
CA GLU A 70 -7.52 1.08 -9.05
C GLU A 70 -8.21 2.30 -8.42
N LYS A 71 -9.26 2.11 -7.63
CA LYS A 71 -9.93 3.17 -6.86
C LYS A 71 -8.99 3.78 -5.80
N VAL A 72 -8.19 2.97 -5.12
CA VAL A 72 -7.17 3.45 -4.17
C VAL A 72 -6.13 4.31 -4.90
N ILE A 73 -5.62 3.86 -6.05
CA ILE A 73 -4.65 4.61 -6.85
C ILE A 73 -5.22 5.93 -7.37
N GLN A 74 -6.46 5.93 -7.85
CA GLN A 74 -7.14 7.15 -8.28
C GLN A 74 -7.24 8.17 -7.13
N LYS A 75 -7.60 7.72 -5.93
CA LYS A 75 -7.62 8.57 -4.72
C LYS A 75 -6.23 9.08 -4.36
N ALA A 76 -5.22 8.21 -4.33
CA ALA A 76 -3.82 8.57 -4.05
C ALA A 76 -3.33 9.67 -5.02
N ASN A 77 -3.55 9.49 -6.32
CA ASN A 77 -3.18 10.47 -7.34
C ASN A 77 -3.94 11.80 -7.20
N SER A 78 -5.23 11.76 -6.81
CA SER A 78 -6.05 12.96 -6.62
C SER A 78 -5.53 13.87 -5.48
N LEU A 79 -4.78 13.31 -4.54
CA LEU A 79 -4.16 14.05 -3.44
C LEU A 79 -2.96 14.91 -3.88
N LYS A 80 -2.50 14.75 -5.13
CA LYS A 80 -1.34 15.46 -5.71
C LYS A 80 -0.12 15.46 -4.76
N PRO A 81 0.35 14.28 -4.33
CA PRO A 81 1.44 14.19 -3.36
C PRO A 81 2.79 14.59 -3.98
N ASP A 82 3.73 14.98 -3.11
CA ASP A 82 5.12 15.20 -3.51
C ASP A 82 5.77 13.85 -3.83
N ILE A 83 5.56 12.83 -3.00
CA ILE A 83 5.97 11.44 -3.26
C ILE A 83 4.87 10.45 -2.85
N ILE A 84 4.91 9.27 -3.45
CA ILE A 84 4.16 8.11 -2.96
C ILE A 84 5.17 7.06 -2.51
N VAL A 85 4.94 6.49 -1.33
CA VAL A 85 5.72 5.35 -0.81
C VAL A 85 4.81 4.13 -0.67
N CYS A 86 5.29 3.00 -1.18
CA CYS A 86 4.63 1.71 -1.18
C CYS A 86 5.48 0.71 -0.37
N THR A 87 4.98 0.23 0.76
CA THR A 87 5.82 -0.52 1.73
C THR A 87 5.58 -2.03 1.76
N GLY A 88 5.15 -2.62 0.64
CA GLY A 88 5.04 -4.07 0.49
C GLY A 88 3.63 -4.62 0.65
N ASP A 89 3.55 -5.95 0.56
CA ASP A 89 2.35 -6.78 0.67
C ASP A 89 1.27 -6.43 -0.36
N TYR A 90 1.68 -6.44 -1.64
CA TYR A 90 0.80 -6.11 -2.76
C TYR A 90 -0.14 -7.25 -3.15
N VAL A 91 0.21 -8.48 -2.82
CA VAL A 91 -0.49 -9.72 -3.21
C VAL A 91 -0.86 -10.55 -1.98
N HIS A 92 -1.80 -11.49 -2.13
CA HIS A 92 -2.27 -12.31 -1.02
C HIS A 92 -1.79 -13.76 -1.10
N ALA A 93 -1.82 -14.35 -2.29
CA ALA A 93 -1.51 -15.74 -2.53
C ALA A 93 -0.03 -16.07 -2.29
N LYS A 94 0.22 -17.31 -1.87
CA LYS A 94 1.57 -17.88 -1.78
C LYS A 94 1.84 -18.76 -3.00
N ASN A 95 3.10 -18.88 -3.40
CA ASN A 95 3.55 -19.72 -4.51
C ASN A 95 2.77 -19.45 -5.82
N SER A 96 2.54 -18.17 -6.14
CA SER A 96 1.81 -17.77 -7.35
C SER A 96 2.28 -16.41 -7.87
N THR A 97 2.61 -16.37 -9.15
CA THR A 97 2.97 -15.12 -9.86
C THR A 97 1.76 -14.34 -10.36
N LYS A 98 0.59 -14.96 -10.44
CA LYS A 98 -0.58 -14.41 -11.13
C LYS A 98 -1.04 -13.06 -10.53
N GLU A 99 -1.06 -12.97 -9.21
CA GLU A 99 -1.44 -11.73 -8.53
C GLU A 99 -0.36 -10.66 -8.67
N ILE A 100 0.92 -11.05 -8.66
CA ILE A 100 2.06 -10.14 -8.89
C ILE A 100 1.94 -9.52 -10.28
N ASP A 101 1.75 -10.34 -11.32
CA ASP A 101 1.64 -9.89 -12.71
C ASP A 101 0.43 -8.99 -12.97
N LYS A 102 -0.59 -9.04 -12.10
CA LYS A 102 -1.78 -8.20 -12.18
C LYS A 102 -1.65 -6.89 -11.41
N VAL A 103 -1.07 -6.91 -10.21
CA VAL A 103 -1.04 -5.75 -9.31
C VAL A 103 -0.05 -4.69 -9.81
N TRP A 104 1.12 -5.09 -10.32
CA TRP A 104 2.16 -4.14 -10.71
C TRP A 104 1.81 -3.24 -11.91
N PRO A 105 1.14 -3.71 -12.98
CA PRO A 105 0.58 -2.82 -14.01
C PRO A 105 -0.35 -1.76 -13.44
N ILE A 106 -1.14 -2.10 -12.41
CA ILE A 106 -2.05 -1.18 -11.75
C ILE A 106 -1.25 -0.15 -10.94
N LEU A 107 -0.28 -0.60 -10.13
CA LEU A 107 0.64 0.26 -9.36
C LEU A 107 1.46 1.23 -10.23
N SER A 108 1.79 0.85 -11.47
CA SER A 108 2.50 1.73 -12.41
C SER A 108 1.74 3.01 -12.76
N LYS A 109 0.42 3.05 -12.48
CA LYS A 109 -0.44 4.23 -12.69
C LYS A 109 -0.32 5.29 -11.57
N LEU A 110 0.40 4.99 -10.48
CA LEU A 110 0.67 5.96 -9.41
C LEU A 110 1.51 7.14 -9.93
N LYS A 111 1.18 8.36 -9.49
CA LYS A 111 1.81 9.59 -9.95
C LYS A 111 2.07 10.53 -8.78
N ALA A 112 3.31 10.98 -8.66
CA ALA A 112 3.75 11.98 -7.70
C ALA A 112 4.83 12.87 -8.31
N ILE A 113 5.01 14.07 -7.75
CA ILE A 113 5.89 15.11 -8.31
C ILE A 113 7.36 14.64 -8.34
N HIS A 114 7.81 14.02 -7.25
CA HIS A 114 9.17 13.56 -7.05
C HIS A 114 9.32 12.04 -7.15
N GLY A 115 8.27 11.33 -7.60
CA GLY A 115 8.32 9.90 -7.90
C GLY A 115 7.58 9.00 -6.90
N VAL A 116 7.51 7.73 -7.29
CA VAL A 116 6.88 6.64 -6.52
C VAL A 116 8.00 5.68 -6.10
N TYR A 117 8.02 5.32 -4.83
CA TYR A 117 9.07 4.51 -4.23
C TYR A 117 8.47 3.28 -3.56
N SER A 118 9.02 2.12 -3.85
CA SER A 118 8.47 0.83 -3.44
C SER A 118 9.55 -0.07 -2.87
N VAL A 119 9.15 -0.86 -1.88
CA VAL A 119 9.87 -2.04 -1.35
C VAL A 119 8.95 -3.25 -1.39
N LEU A 120 9.47 -4.45 -1.09
CA LEU A 120 8.67 -5.67 -0.99
C LEU A 120 8.33 -5.97 0.47
N GLY A 121 7.15 -6.55 0.67
CA GLY A 121 6.73 -7.15 1.92
C GLY A 121 6.87 -8.68 1.88
N ASN A 122 6.70 -9.34 3.02
CA ASN A 122 6.81 -10.79 3.13
C ASN A 122 5.83 -11.53 2.20
N HIS A 123 4.61 -11.03 1.98
CA HIS A 123 3.69 -11.69 1.05
C HIS A 123 4.17 -11.65 -0.40
N ASP A 124 4.88 -10.59 -0.81
CA ASP A 124 5.44 -10.50 -2.14
C ASP A 124 6.57 -11.54 -2.34
N HIS A 125 7.32 -11.83 -1.28
CA HIS A 125 8.32 -12.90 -1.25
C HIS A 125 7.68 -14.29 -1.24
N TRP A 126 6.65 -14.51 -0.42
CA TRP A 126 5.92 -15.77 -0.32
C TRP A 126 5.15 -16.13 -1.58
N ALA A 127 4.72 -15.12 -2.34
CA ALA A 127 4.09 -15.30 -3.63
C ALA A 127 5.11 -15.84 -4.65
N ASP A 128 6.15 -15.05 -4.94
CA ASP A 128 7.31 -15.43 -5.74
C ASP A 128 8.37 -14.31 -5.67
N THR A 129 9.47 -14.57 -4.97
CA THR A 129 10.52 -13.54 -4.75
C THR A 129 11.14 -13.05 -6.06
N GLU A 130 11.48 -13.95 -6.98
CA GLU A 130 12.14 -13.57 -8.23
C GLU A 130 11.23 -12.71 -9.09
N GLN A 131 9.96 -13.10 -9.24
CA GLN A 131 9.00 -12.36 -10.03
C GLN A 131 8.68 -11.00 -9.42
N SER A 132 8.54 -10.92 -8.09
CA SER A 132 8.34 -9.67 -7.36
C SER A 132 9.51 -8.71 -7.54
N LEU A 133 10.74 -9.19 -7.41
CA LEU A 133 11.96 -8.38 -7.63
C LEU A 133 12.07 -7.89 -9.07
N GLN A 134 11.77 -8.75 -10.05
CA GLN A 134 11.74 -8.36 -11.46
C GLN A 134 10.74 -7.23 -11.72
N TRP A 135 9.53 -7.33 -11.14
CA TRP A 135 8.52 -6.28 -11.22
C TRP A 135 8.95 -4.98 -10.55
N LEU A 136 9.48 -5.08 -9.33
CA LEU A 136 9.97 -3.93 -8.59
C LEU A 136 11.04 -3.19 -9.40
N GLN A 137 11.99 -3.92 -9.99
CA GLN A 137 13.06 -3.33 -10.79
C GLN A 137 12.53 -2.67 -12.07
N ARG A 138 11.68 -3.35 -12.85
CA ARG A 138 11.15 -2.80 -14.11
C ARG A 138 10.18 -1.63 -13.91
N SER A 139 9.54 -1.53 -12.75
CA SER A 139 8.62 -0.43 -12.44
C SER A 139 9.32 0.93 -12.32
N GLY A 140 10.65 0.93 -12.08
CA GLY A 140 11.40 2.14 -11.73
C GLY A 140 11.15 2.65 -10.31
N GLN A 141 10.30 1.97 -9.53
CA GLN A 141 9.92 2.38 -8.18
C GLN A 141 10.88 1.84 -7.11
N ASN A 142 11.82 0.95 -7.47
CA ASN A 142 12.71 0.29 -6.51
C ASN A 142 13.52 1.30 -5.66
N VAL A 143 13.34 1.23 -4.34
CA VAL A 143 14.21 1.86 -3.34
C VAL A 143 14.69 0.85 -2.28
N ARG A 144 14.40 -0.45 -2.47
CA ARG A 144 14.74 -1.51 -1.52
C ARG A 144 16.26 -1.61 -1.35
N HIS A 145 16.71 -1.42 -0.12
CA HIS A 145 18.12 -1.45 0.32
C HIS A 145 18.99 -0.38 -0.31
N THR A 146 18.38 0.72 -0.75
CA THR A 146 19.07 1.85 -1.35
C THR A 146 18.52 3.14 -0.77
N CYS A 147 19.25 4.23 -0.99
CA CYS A 147 18.76 5.58 -0.76
C CYS A 147 18.76 6.39 -2.05
N LYS A 148 17.83 7.33 -2.17
CA LYS A 148 17.75 8.29 -3.27
C LYS A 148 17.58 9.70 -2.72
N PRO A 149 18.32 10.69 -3.22
CA PRO A 149 18.10 12.07 -2.85
C PRO A 149 16.88 12.65 -3.57
N ILE A 150 16.10 13.45 -2.85
CA ILE A 150 15.05 14.31 -3.41
C ILE A 150 15.51 15.75 -3.20
N TYR A 151 15.58 16.52 -4.27
CA TYR A 151 16.05 17.91 -4.26
C TYR A 151 14.89 18.90 -4.41
N LYS A 152 14.95 20.00 -3.64
CA LYS A 152 14.12 21.20 -3.83
C LYS A 152 15.02 22.43 -3.77
N GLY A 153 15.44 22.91 -4.96
CA GLY A 153 16.45 23.96 -5.07
C GLY A 153 17.80 23.45 -4.58
N LYS A 154 18.41 24.17 -3.62
CA LYS A 154 19.68 23.78 -2.98
C LYS A 154 19.53 22.78 -1.83
N ASP A 155 18.30 22.59 -1.34
CA ASP A 155 18.02 21.70 -0.21
C ASP A 155 17.74 20.28 -0.72
N ARG A 156 18.04 19.27 0.11
CA ARG A 156 17.74 17.88 -0.19
C ARG A 156 17.28 17.10 1.05
N ILE A 157 16.51 16.05 0.82
CA ILE A 157 16.26 14.96 1.77
C ILE A 157 16.67 13.63 1.12
N LEU A 158 16.87 12.59 1.92
CA LEU A 158 17.09 11.23 1.43
C LEU A 158 15.83 10.39 1.69
N ILE A 159 15.41 9.63 0.67
CA ILE A 159 14.46 8.53 0.84
C ILE A 159 15.25 7.23 0.85
N GLY A 160 15.20 6.49 1.95
CA GLY A 160 15.79 5.16 2.08
C GLY A 160 14.70 4.11 2.17
N GLY A 161 14.92 2.95 1.55
CA GLY A 161 13.99 1.83 1.61
C GLY A 161 14.62 0.62 2.29
N ALA A 162 13.91 0.04 3.24
CA ALA A 162 14.24 -1.26 3.81
C ALA A 162 13.22 -2.30 3.33
N GLY A 163 13.71 -3.51 3.01
CA GLY A 163 12.86 -4.65 2.77
C GLY A 163 12.16 -5.14 4.04
N ASP A 164 11.30 -6.15 3.88
CA ASP A 164 10.65 -6.81 5.02
C ASP A 164 11.67 -7.47 5.96
N TYR A 165 11.35 -7.52 7.25
CA TYR A 165 12.24 -8.06 8.27
C TYR A 165 12.41 -9.59 8.19
N TRP A 166 11.41 -10.33 7.72
CA TRP A 166 11.44 -11.80 7.72
C TRP A 166 12.18 -12.38 6.52
N GLU A 167 12.00 -11.77 5.36
CA GLU A 167 12.48 -12.31 4.08
C GLU A 167 13.68 -11.56 3.51
N ASP A 168 13.92 -10.31 3.96
CA ASP A 168 15.09 -9.54 3.55
C ASP A 168 16.13 -9.42 4.66
N GLU A 169 17.41 -9.58 4.29
CA GLU A 169 18.54 -9.22 5.14
C GLU A 169 19.03 -7.82 4.77
N LEU A 170 18.85 -6.86 5.69
CA LEU A 170 19.36 -5.50 5.52
C LEU A 170 20.31 -5.08 6.64
N ASN A 171 21.45 -4.54 6.25
CA ASN A 171 22.24 -3.66 7.10
C ASN A 171 21.89 -2.21 6.79
N ILE A 172 21.08 -1.59 7.66
CA ILE A 172 20.56 -0.23 7.45
C ILE A 172 21.69 0.81 7.38
N ASP A 173 22.82 0.57 8.06
CA ASP A 173 23.96 1.47 8.04
C ASP A 173 24.60 1.53 6.64
N LEU A 174 24.59 0.41 5.90
CA LEU A 174 25.06 0.39 4.51
C LEU A 174 24.16 1.21 3.57
N CYS A 175 22.86 1.32 3.85
CA CYS A 175 21.96 2.12 3.02
C CYS A 175 22.21 3.63 3.14
N PHE A 176 22.81 4.08 4.24
CA PHE A 176 23.04 5.50 4.53
C PHE A 176 24.53 5.87 4.61
N ALA A 177 25.45 4.94 4.29
CA ALA A 177 26.90 5.16 4.29
C ALA A 177 27.42 6.07 3.15
N THR A 178 26.54 6.83 2.48
CA THR A 178 26.85 7.72 1.35
C THR A 178 27.37 9.09 1.78
#